data_AF-F6EFV0-F1
#
_entry.id   AF-F6EFV0-F1
#
_cell.length_a   1.000
_cell.length_b   1.000
_cell.length_c   1.000
_cell.angle_alpha   90.00
_cell.angle_beta   90.00
_cell.angle_gamma   90.00
#
_symmetry.space_group_name_H-M   'P 1'
#
loop_
_entity.id
_entity.type
_entity.pdbx_description
1 polymer ?
#
loop_
_entity_poly.entity_id
_entity_poly.type
_entity_poly.pdbx_seq_one_letter_code
_entity_poly.pdbx_strand_id
1 'polypeptide(L)'
;MMTPPDNYGEEGFLEADSHVDCTAVMADVYLLLDHECDEVIRERLQAHLDECGPCLEAYGVEEKIKRLLSRKCGGERAPEYLRDRLTIEIRRQVTIHRIVTDE
;
A
#
# COMPACT_ATOMS: atom_id res chain seq x y z
N MET A 1 26.60 38.90 32.02
CA MET A 1 25.26 39.35 31.61
C MET A 1 24.70 38.31 30.66
N MET A 2 23.85 37.43 31.18
CA MET A 2 23.03 36.50 30.41
C MET A 2 21.87 36.15 31.34
N THR A 3 20.76 36.86 31.17
CA THR A 3 19.45 36.32 31.56
C THR A 3 18.80 35.79 30.28
N PRO A 4 18.13 34.62 30.35
CA PRO A 4 17.49 33.95 29.23
C PRO A 4 16.17 34.62 28.85
N PRO A 5 15.70 34.46 27.61
CA PRO A 5 14.28 34.47 27.33
C PRO A 5 13.78 33.02 27.27
N ASP A 6 13.19 32.59 28.39
CA ASP A 6 12.13 31.58 28.40
C ASP A 6 10.95 32.15 27.61
N ASN A 7 10.96 32.03 26.29
CA ASN A 7 9.77 32.27 25.47
C ASN A 7 9.94 31.69 24.04
N TYR A 8 9.96 30.36 23.93
CA TYR A 8 9.45 29.75 22.71
C TYR A 8 7.96 29.59 22.91
N GLY A 9 7.20 30.52 22.33
CA GLY A 9 5.76 30.66 22.50
C GLY A 9 5.03 29.34 22.31
N GLU A 10 4.26 28.99 23.33
CA GLU A 10 3.24 27.96 23.33
C GLU A 10 2.04 28.37 22.46
N GLU A 11 2.22 28.63 21.16
CA GLU A 11 1.08 28.83 20.26
C GLU A 11 1.37 28.16 18.92
N GLY A 12 0.90 26.91 18.79
CA GLY A 12 1.08 26.16 17.56
C GLY A 12 0.66 24.69 17.61
N PHE A 13 -0.64 24.49 17.58
CA PHE A 13 -1.28 23.43 16.78
C PHE A 13 -1.13 21.97 17.26
N LEU A 14 -2.05 21.55 18.12
CA LEU A 14 -2.57 20.18 18.07
C LEU A 14 -4.10 20.24 18.21
N GLU A 15 -4.76 20.71 17.15
CA GLU A 15 -6.15 20.31 16.89
C GLU A 15 -6.13 18.82 16.54
N ALA A 16 -6.19 17.98 17.57
CA ALA A 16 -6.48 16.56 17.44
C ALA A 16 -7.98 16.41 17.13
N ASP A 17 -8.40 16.86 15.96
CA ASP A 17 -9.80 16.79 15.53
C ASP A 17 -9.99 15.61 14.56
N SER A 18 -10.70 14.60 15.05
CA SER A 18 -11.43 13.52 14.36
C SER A 18 -10.81 12.75 13.18
N HIS A 19 -9.52 12.87 12.89
CA HIS A 19 -8.89 12.16 11.79
C HIS A 19 -8.54 10.73 12.23
N VAL A 20 -9.11 9.70 11.58
CA VAL A 20 -8.44 8.39 11.54
C VAL A 20 -6.99 8.68 11.17
N ASP A 21 -6.04 8.27 12.02
CA ASP A 21 -4.65 8.71 11.95
C ASP A 21 -4.13 8.55 10.51
N CYS A 22 -3.91 9.68 9.81
CA CYS A 22 -3.39 9.72 8.43
C CYS A 22 -2.19 8.80 8.29
N THR A 23 -1.38 8.71 9.35
CA THR A 23 -0.18 7.88 9.41
C THR A 23 -0.52 6.38 9.26
N ALA A 24 -1.57 5.91 9.93
CA ALA A 24 -2.04 4.54 9.81
C ALA A 24 -2.62 4.25 8.42
N VAL A 25 -3.33 5.21 7.84
CA VAL A 25 -3.87 5.10 6.47
C VAL A 25 -2.75 4.99 5.44
N MET A 26 -1.65 5.72 5.60
CA MET A 26 -0.51 5.62 4.69
C MET A 26 0.14 4.23 4.74
N ALA A 27 0.17 3.55 5.88
CA ALA A 27 0.64 2.16 5.95
C ALA A 27 -0.25 1.23 5.10
N ASP A 28 -1.56 1.40 5.16
CA ASP A 28 -2.51 0.63 4.34
C ASP A 28 -2.38 0.95 2.85
N VAL A 29 -2.05 2.20 2.48
CA VAL A 29 -1.79 2.58 1.08
C VAL A 29 -0.66 1.74 0.50
N TYR A 30 0.42 1.50 1.25
CA TYR A 30 1.51 0.64 0.78
C TYR A 30 1.04 -0.79 0.56
N LEU A 31 0.30 -1.37 1.51
CA LEU A 31 -0.29 -2.71 1.36
C LEU A 31 -1.21 -2.80 0.14
N LEU A 32 -2.06 -1.78 -0.07
CA LEU A 32 -2.94 -1.71 -1.24
C LEU A 32 -2.14 -1.70 -2.54
N LEU A 33 -1.13 -0.83 -2.61
CA LEU A 33 -0.30 -0.69 -3.80
C LEU A 33 0.49 -1.98 -4.10
N ASP A 34 0.84 -2.78 -3.09
CA ASP A 34 1.53 -4.08 -3.23
C ASP A 34 0.58 -5.25 -3.53
N HIS A 35 -0.74 -5.00 -3.60
CA HIS A 35 -1.77 -6.03 -3.71
C HIS A 35 -1.81 -7.00 -2.51
N GLU A 36 -1.33 -6.55 -1.35
CA GLU A 36 -1.30 -7.29 -0.07
C GLU A 36 -2.39 -6.79 0.90
N CYS A 37 -3.45 -6.19 0.36
CA CYS A 37 -4.51 -5.55 1.14
C CYS A 37 -5.81 -6.37 1.10
N ASP A 38 -6.38 -6.61 2.28
CA ASP A 38 -7.66 -7.26 2.47
C ASP A 38 -8.84 -6.34 2.13
N GLU A 39 -10.03 -6.91 1.86
CA GLU A 39 -11.21 -6.13 1.48
C GLU A 39 -11.62 -5.09 2.54
N VAL A 40 -11.55 -5.47 3.81
CA VAL A 40 -11.90 -4.58 4.94
C VAL A 40 -10.98 -3.35 4.96
N ILE A 41 -9.70 -3.54 4.71
CA ILE A 41 -8.71 -2.45 4.69
C ILE A 41 -8.97 -1.55 3.48
N ARG A 42 -9.32 -2.15 2.33
CA ARG A 42 -9.65 -1.40 1.11
C ARG A 42 -10.86 -0.49 1.29
N GLU A 43 -11.95 -1.00 1.89
CA GLU A 43 -13.15 -0.19 2.15
C GLU A 43 -12.86 0.98 3.10
N ARG A 44 -12.12 0.71 4.19
CA ARG A 44 -11.70 1.76 5.14
C ARG A 44 -10.84 2.83 4.46
N LEU A 45 -9.87 2.40 3.66
CA LEU A 45 -8.96 3.29 2.95
C LEU A 45 -9.73 4.15 1.94
N GLN A 46 -10.67 3.56 1.19
CA GLN A 46 -11.49 4.30 0.24
C GLN A 46 -12.31 5.40 0.94
N ALA A 47 -13.01 5.05 2.02
CA ALA A 47 -13.80 6.02 2.78
C ALA A 47 -12.93 7.20 3.28
N HIS A 48 -11.70 6.91 3.71
CA HIS A 48 -10.78 7.96 4.15
C HIS A 48 -10.28 8.85 3.00
N LEU A 49 -9.92 8.26 1.87
CA LEU A 49 -9.42 9.01 0.71
C LEU A 49 -10.52 9.91 0.08
N ASP A 50 -11.79 9.51 0.23
CA ASP A 50 -12.94 10.32 -0.21
C ASP A 50 -13.15 11.56 0.65
N GLU A 51 -12.74 11.53 1.92
CA GLU A 51 -12.93 12.62 2.90
C GLU A 51 -11.65 13.44 3.12
N CYS A 52 -10.47 12.86 2.89
CA CYS A 52 -9.16 13.48 3.15
C CYS A 52 -8.38 13.78 1.86
N GLY A 53 -8.48 15.03 1.40
CA GLY A 53 -7.71 15.55 0.25
C GLY A 53 -6.18 15.36 0.36
N PRO A 54 -5.55 15.69 1.50
CA PRO A 54 -4.11 15.47 1.69
C PRO A 54 -3.66 14.00 1.50
N CYS A 55 -4.42 13.04 2.03
CA CYS A 55 -4.13 11.62 1.84
C CYS A 55 -4.35 11.16 0.39
N LEU A 56 -5.36 11.71 -0.30
CA LEU A 56 -5.58 11.44 -1.72
C LEU A 56 -4.43 11.95 -2.59
N GLU A 57 -3.89 13.13 -2.30
CA GLU A 57 -2.70 13.67 -2.98
C GLU A 57 -1.47 12.78 -2.72
N ALA A 58 -1.22 12.40 -1.47
CA ALA A 58 -0.12 11.53 -1.09
C ALA A 58 -0.21 10.16 -1.78
N TYR A 59 -1.39 9.52 -1.75
CA TYR A 59 -1.66 8.29 -2.49
C TYR A 59 -1.32 8.42 -3.98
N GLY A 60 -1.75 9.50 -4.62
CA GLY A 60 -1.47 9.74 -6.03
C GLY A 60 0.02 9.92 -6.35
N VAL A 61 0.82 10.43 -5.41
CA VAL A 61 2.28 10.50 -5.54
C VAL A 61 2.90 9.11 -5.42
N GLU A 62 2.54 8.34 -4.39
CA GLU A 62 3.06 7.00 -4.16
C GLU A 62 2.75 6.05 -5.33
N GLU A 63 1.52 6.11 -5.87
CA GLU A 63 1.11 5.32 -7.02
C GLU A 63 1.99 5.63 -8.26
N LYS A 64 2.24 6.92 -8.51
CA LYS A 64 3.09 7.37 -9.63
C LYS A 64 4.54 6.92 -9.46
N ILE A 65 5.09 7.02 -8.25
CA ILE A 65 6.45 6.58 -7.94
C ILE A 65 6.57 5.08 -8.16
N LYS A 66 5.65 4.29 -7.59
CA LYS A 66 5.64 2.83 -7.75
C LYS A 66 5.56 2.41 -9.21
N ARG A 67 4.67 3.06 -9.99
CA ARG A 67 4.54 2.83 -11.43
C ARG A 67 5.82 3.17 -12.19
N LEU A 68 6.49 4.27 -11.83
CA LEU A 68 7.75 4.67 -12.44
C LEU A 68 8.85 3.65 -12.14
N LEU A 69 8.99 3.22 -10.88
CA LEU A 69 9.96 2.22 -10.45
C LEU A 69 9.71 0.88 -11.13
N SER A 70 8.46 0.42 -11.22
CA SER A 70 8.12 -0.81 -11.95
C SER A 70 8.60 -0.76 -13.41
N ARG A 71 8.45 0.38 -14.08
CA ARG A 71 8.86 0.56 -15.49
C ARG A 71 10.37 0.70 -15.69
N LYS A 72 11.08 1.32 -14.74
CA LYS A 72 12.51 1.66 -14.88
C LYS A 72 13.43 0.68 -14.16
N CYS A 73 12.95 0.04 -13.12
CA CYS A 73 13.72 -0.77 -12.18
C CYS A 73 13.10 -2.17 -11.96
N GLY A 74 12.07 -2.56 -12.71
CA GLY A 74 11.32 -3.83 -12.54
C GLY A 74 12.07 -5.13 -12.88
N GLY A 75 13.40 -5.06 -13.05
CA GLY A 75 14.25 -6.22 -13.34
C GLY A 75 14.15 -6.75 -14.78
N GLU A 76 14.82 -7.87 -15.02
CA GLU A 76 14.74 -8.59 -16.29
C GLU A 76 13.44 -9.39 -16.38
N ARG A 77 12.86 -9.47 -17.57
CA ARG A 77 11.70 -10.35 -17.79
C ARG A 77 12.10 -11.78 -17.47
N ALA A 78 11.28 -12.45 -16.67
CA ALA A 78 11.44 -13.87 -16.40
C ALA A 78 11.57 -14.66 -17.72
N PRO A 79 12.51 -15.61 -17.81
CA PRO A 79 12.71 -16.39 -19.03
C PRO A 79 11.46 -17.21 -19.41
N GLU A 80 11.24 -17.41 -20.72
CA GLU A 80 10.08 -18.15 -21.22
C GLU A 80 9.99 -19.58 -20.67
N TYR A 81 11.13 -20.28 -20.56
CA TYR A 81 11.17 -21.64 -20.01
C TYR A 81 10.62 -21.72 -18.58
N LEU A 82 10.79 -20.67 -17.77
CA LEU A 82 10.31 -20.65 -16.40
C LEU A 82 8.78 -20.55 -16.37
N ARG A 83 8.22 -19.72 -17.25
CA ARG A 83 6.77 -19.59 -17.43
C ARG A 83 6.14 -20.90 -17.89
N ASP A 84 6.76 -21.59 -18.84
CA ASP A 84 6.24 -22.86 -19.35
C ASP A 84 6.23 -23.94 -18.26
N ARG A 85 7.35 -24.07 -17.53
CA ARG A 85 7.45 -25.00 -16.40
C ARG A 85 6.39 -24.72 -15.32
N LEU A 86 6.25 -23.46 -14.91
CA LEU A 86 5.25 -23.07 -13.91
C LEU A 86 3.83 -23.35 -14.39
N THR A 87 3.52 -23.08 -15.65
CA THR A 87 2.19 -23.34 -16.23
C THR A 87 1.83 -24.82 -16.17
N ILE A 88 2.78 -25.70 -16.49
CA ILE A 88 2.59 -27.15 -16.42
C ILE A 88 2.34 -27.60 -14.97
N GLU A 89 3.19 -27.20 -14.04
CA GLU A 89 3.07 -27.60 -12.64
C GLU A 89 1.78 -27.09 -11.99
N ILE A 90 1.38 -25.84 -12.26
CA ILE A 90 0.12 -25.28 -11.75
C ILE A 90 -1.07 -26.09 -12.28
N ARG A 91 -1.14 -26.38 -13.59
CA ARG A 91 -2.23 -27.18 -14.18
C ARG A 91 -2.29 -28.58 -13.59
N ARG A 92 -1.13 -29.20 -13.35
CA ARG A 92 -1.03 -30.51 -12.71
C ARG A 92 -1.58 -30.47 -11.29
N GLN A 93 -1.14 -29.51 -10.47
CA GLN A 93 -1.62 -29.38 -9.09
C GLN A 93 -3.13 -29.13 -9.01
N VAL A 94 -3.67 -28.24 -9.84
CA VAL A 94 -5.12 -27.96 -9.89
C VAL A 94 -5.94 -29.20 -10.27
N THR A 95 -5.44 -30.02 -11.20
CA THR A 95 -6.11 -31.26 -11.61
C THR A 95 -6.16 -32.27 -10.47
N ILE A 96 -5.04 -32.45 -9.76
CA ILE A 96 -4.96 -33.38 -8.61
C ILE A 96 -5.92 -32.94 -7.50
N HIS A 97 -5.92 -31.66 -7.13
CA HIS A 97 -6.80 -31.16 -6.07
C HIS A 97 -8.27 -31.38 -6.40
N ARG A 98 -8.70 -31.13 -7.65
CA ARG A 98 -10.09 -31.39 -8.05
C ARG A 98 -10.50 -32.85 -7.91
N ILE A 99 -9.65 -33.78 -8.35
CA ILE A 99 -9.94 -35.22 -8.24
C ILE A 99 -10.10 -35.63 -6.77
N VAL A 100 -9.21 -35.16 -5.88
CA VAL A 100 -9.24 -35.51 -4.46
C VAL A 100 -10.42 -34.89 -3.70
N THR A 101 -10.95 -33.75 -4.16
CA THR A 101 -12.11 -33.10 -3.52
C THR A 101 -13.47 -33.56 -4.06
N ASP A 102 -13.51 -34.23 -5.21
CA ASP A 102 -14.71 -34.82 -5.83
C ASP A 102 -14.92 -36.31 -5.45
N GLU A 103 -14.05 -36.88 -4.62
CA GLU A 103 -14.20 -38.19 -3.95
C GLU A 103 -14.58 -38.03 -2.47
#